data_AF-A0AAW1EU25-F1
#
_entry.id   AF-A0AAW1EU25-F1
#
_cell.length_a   1.000
_cell.length_b   1.000
_cell.length_c   1.000
_cell.angle_alpha   90.00
_cell.angle_beta   90.00
_cell.angle_gamma   90.00
#
_symmetry.space_group_name_H-M   'P 1'
#
loop_
_entity.id
_entity.type
_entity.pdbx_description
1 polymer ?
#
loop_
_entity_poly.entity_id
_entity_poly.type
_entity_poly.pdbx_seq_one_letter_code
_entity_poly.pdbx_strand_id
1 'polypeptide(L)'
;MKLKVSVFIFLLGLTGIGLFWRADISPYFTLLAQRPCACDRCLSEGDSLFEQRFSKYDEPFLSANYNLSEDNFNWWKHLQGRGQLLSAYREKVERIFQLVPATAHVEASSPDRCRTCAVVGNSGNLMNSRYGPLIDFQDFVIRINRGQIKGYEADVGTRTTHRVMYPESAVDIDNTTIPVLFPFKLKDFDWFTKAVSTGPSGR
;
A
#
# COMPACT_ATOMS: atom_id res chain seq x y z
N MET A 1 44.06 24.43 -44.95
CA MET A 1 42.90 23.61 -45.38
C MET A 1 42.51 22.52 -44.37
N LYS A 2 43.47 21.77 -43.80
CA LYS A 2 43.19 20.64 -42.89
C LYS A 2 42.47 21.00 -41.57
N LEU A 3 42.79 22.14 -40.94
CA LEU A 3 42.19 22.55 -39.67
C LEU A 3 40.69 22.91 -39.81
N LYS A 4 40.31 23.63 -40.88
CA LYS A 4 38.91 24.00 -41.15
C LYS A 4 38.04 22.77 -41.41
N VAL A 5 38.56 21.77 -42.11
CA VAL A 5 37.87 20.50 -42.36
C VAL A 5 37.69 19.70 -41.06
N SER A 6 38.72 19.66 -40.20
CA SER A 6 38.64 18.97 -38.91
C SER A 6 37.62 19.60 -37.95
N VAL A 7 37.56 20.94 -37.91
CA VAL A 7 36.55 21.66 -37.11
C VAL A 7 35.14 21.41 -37.66
N PHE A 8 34.98 21.36 -38.98
CA PHE A 8 33.68 21.08 -39.61
C PHE A 8 33.18 19.66 -39.32
N ILE A 9 34.07 18.65 -39.35
CA ILE A 9 33.73 17.27 -38.99
C ILE A 9 33.35 17.18 -37.51
N PHE A 10 34.06 17.88 -36.62
CA PHE A 10 33.73 17.90 -35.19
C PHE A 10 32.36 18.54 -34.93
N LEU A 11 32.05 19.65 -35.60
CA LEU A 11 30.75 20.30 -35.52
C LEU A 11 29.62 19.41 -36.07
N LEU A 12 29.85 18.70 -37.17
CA LEU A 12 28.90 17.70 -37.71
C LEU A 12 28.69 16.51 -36.77
N GLY A 13 29.74 16.07 -36.06
CA GLY A 13 29.63 15.05 -35.04
C GLY A 13 28.79 15.50 -33.84
N LEU A 14 29.02 16.73 -33.35
CA LEU A 14 28.24 17.30 -32.26
C LEU A 14 26.77 17.53 -32.64
N THR A 15 26.49 17.99 -33.86
CA THR A 15 25.11 18.13 -34.34
C THR A 15 24.45 16.77 -34.56
N GLY A 16 25.18 15.78 -35.06
CA GLY A 16 24.70 14.40 -35.18
C GLY A 16 24.34 13.77 -33.84
N ILE A 17 25.21 13.91 -32.83
CA ILE A 17 24.94 13.44 -31.45
C ILE A 17 23.75 14.19 -30.85
N GLY A 18 23.68 15.51 -31.03
CA GLY A 18 22.57 16.33 -30.54
C GLY A 18 21.23 15.98 -31.20
N LEU A 19 21.22 15.69 -32.51
CA LEU A 19 20.02 15.25 -33.24
C LEU A 19 19.60 13.83 -32.82
N PHE A 20 20.54 12.90 -32.63
CA PHE A 20 20.26 11.55 -32.14
C PHE A 20 19.68 11.57 -30.71
N TRP A 21 20.26 12.37 -29.81
CA TRP A 21 19.71 12.59 -28.47
C TRP A 21 18.28 13.15 -28.51
N ARG A 22 18.00 14.09 -29.42
CA ARG A 22 16.68 14.72 -29.53
C ARG A 22 15.62 13.80 -30.16
N ALA A 23 16.01 13.00 -31.15
CA ALA A 23 15.10 12.14 -31.91
C ALA A 23 14.81 10.82 -31.21
N ASP A 24 15.82 10.16 -30.64
CA ASP A 24 15.68 8.80 -30.10
C ASP A 24 15.59 8.74 -28.58
N ILE A 25 16.20 9.68 -27.84
CA ILE A 25 16.29 9.59 -26.37
C ILE A 25 15.28 10.52 -25.67
N SER A 26 15.13 11.76 -26.14
CA SER A 26 14.20 12.75 -25.55
C SER A 26 12.75 12.26 -25.44
N PRO A 27 12.16 11.55 -26.43
CA PRO A 27 10.78 11.08 -26.32
C PRO A 27 10.60 10.02 -25.23
N TYR A 28 11.58 9.12 -25.05
CA TYR A 28 11.53 8.08 -24.02
C TYR A 28 11.58 8.66 -22.61
N PHE A 29 12.44 9.65 -22.36
CA PHE A 29 12.47 10.34 -21.07
C PHE A 29 11.18 11.12 -20.78
N THR A 30 10.59 11.74 -21.81
CA THR A 30 9.31 12.45 -21.66
C THR A 30 8.15 11.49 -21.37
N LEU A 31 8.17 10.29 -21.98
CA LEU A 31 7.18 9.25 -21.75
C LEU A 31 7.32 8.61 -20.36
N LEU A 32 8.54 8.35 -19.89
CA LEU A 32 8.80 7.87 -18.54
C LEU A 32 8.34 8.89 -17.48
N ALA A 33 8.54 10.19 -17.72
CA ALA A 33 8.06 11.24 -16.84
C ALA A 33 6.51 11.36 -16.77
N GLN A 34 5.77 10.73 -17.69
CA GLN A 34 4.30 10.73 -17.71
C GLN A 34 3.68 9.48 -17.08
N ARG A 35 4.43 8.40 -16.87
CA ARG A 35 3.86 7.16 -16.33
C ARG A 35 3.66 7.25 -14.81
N PRO A 36 2.54 6.75 -14.26
CA PRO A 36 2.30 6.79 -12.80
C PRO A 36 3.28 5.94 -11.97
N CYS A 37 3.95 4.97 -12.59
CA CYS A 37 4.85 4.02 -11.92
C CYS A 37 5.88 3.41 -12.90
N ALA A 38 6.90 2.72 -12.38
CA ALA A 38 7.93 2.04 -13.19
C ALA A 38 7.58 0.58 -13.57
N CYS A 39 6.38 0.09 -13.21
CA CYS A 39 5.99 -1.29 -13.55
C CYS A 39 5.66 -1.43 -15.04
N ASP A 40 5.61 -2.68 -15.52
CA ASP A 40 5.16 -2.99 -16.89
C ASP A 40 3.77 -2.38 -17.17
N ARG A 41 2.87 -2.48 -16.18
CA ARG A 41 1.54 -1.86 -16.18
C ARG A 41 1.24 -1.21 -14.83
N CYS A 42 0.81 0.05 -14.85
CA CYS A 42 0.37 0.76 -13.65
C CYS A 42 -1.15 0.60 -13.44
N LEU A 43 -1.58 0.63 -12.17
CA LEU A 43 -2.97 0.30 -11.78
C LEU A 43 -4.03 1.19 -12.47
N SER A 44 -3.76 2.49 -12.63
CA SER A 44 -4.69 3.44 -13.26
C SER A 44 -4.41 3.69 -14.75
N GLU A 45 -3.40 3.02 -15.32
CA GLU A 45 -2.94 3.30 -16.68
C GLU A 45 -4.00 2.88 -17.71
N GLY A 46 -4.62 3.88 -18.34
CA GLY A 46 -5.58 3.69 -19.43
C GLY A 46 -7.00 3.35 -19.01
N ASP A 47 -7.36 3.48 -17.72
CA ASP A 47 -8.73 3.24 -17.22
C ASP A 47 -9.34 4.51 -16.60
N SER A 48 -10.06 5.28 -17.42
CA SER A 48 -10.69 6.53 -17.00
C SER A 48 -11.80 6.34 -15.97
N LEU A 49 -12.50 5.20 -15.98
CA LEU A 49 -13.54 4.88 -14.99
C LEU A 49 -12.90 4.58 -13.64
N PHE A 50 -11.76 3.89 -13.64
CA PHE A 50 -10.95 3.68 -12.45
C PHE A 50 -10.47 5.02 -11.88
N GLU A 51 -9.88 5.90 -12.70
CA GLU A 51 -9.41 7.21 -12.23
C GLU A 51 -10.53 8.06 -11.63
N GLN A 52 -11.72 8.07 -12.26
CA GLN A 52 -12.87 8.83 -11.78
C GLN A 52 -13.39 8.32 -10.43
N ARG A 53 -13.35 7.00 -10.19
CA ARG A 53 -13.89 6.41 -8.96
C ARG A 53 -12.90 6.44 -7.80
N PHE A 54 -11.61 6.28 -8.09
CA PHE A 54 -10.58 6.12 -7.07
C PHE A 54 -9.92 7.44 -6.64
N SER A 55 -10.03 8.52 -7.43
CA SER A 55 -9.57 9.88 -7.05
C SER A 55 -10.37 10.55 -5.92
N LYS A 56 -11.39 9.87 -5.37
CA LYS A 56 -12.27 10.40 -4.33
C LYS A 56 -11.87 9.98 -2.90
N TYR A 57 -10.96 9.01 -2.75
CA TYR A 57 -10.61 8.44 -1.44
C TYR A 57 -9.09 8.30 -1.30
N ASP A 58 -8.42 9.36 -0.85
CA ASP A 58 -6.97 9.47 -0.94
C ASP A 58 -6.19 8.81 0.21
N GLU A 59 -6.81 8.66 1.39
CA GLU A 59 -6.09 8.21 2.60
C GLU A 59 -6.73 6.94 3.21
N PRO A 60 -6.13 5.76 3.04
CA PRO A 60 -6.68 4.50 3.53
C PRO A 60 -6.44 4.25 5.03
N PHE A 61 -5.58 5.04 5.67
CA PHE A 61 -5.24 4.90 7.09
C PHE A 61 -5.64 6.14 7.88
N LEU A 62 -6.10 5.91 9.11
CA LEU A 62 -6.39 6.98 10.05
C LEU A 62 -5.10 7.73 10.41
N SER A 63 -5.19 9.07 10.49
CA SER A 63 -4.13 9.92 11.03
C SER A 63 -4.59 10.65 12.28
N ALA A 64 -3.65 11.09 13.11
CA ALA A 64 -3.94 11.84 14.34
C ALA A 64 -4.66 13.18 14.05
N ASN A 65 -4.46 13.73 12.85
CA ASN A 65 -5.06 14.99 12.41
C ASN A 65 -6.41 14.78 11.71
N TYR A 66 -6.83 13.54 11.48
CA TYR A 66 -8.08 13.25 10.79
C TYR A 66 -9.28 13.56 11.68
N ASN A 67 -10.14 14.48 11.24
CA ASN A 67 -11.37 14.83 11.93
C ASN A 67 -12.57 14.14 11.28
N LEU A 68 -13.03 13.05 11.89
CA LEU A 68 -14.22 12.33 11.43
C LEU A 68 -15.47 13.21 11.59
N SER A 69 -16.22 13.41 10.49
CA SER A 69 -17.49 14.12 10.53
C SER A 69 -18.54 13.36 11.35
N GLU A 70 -19.50 14.08 11.91
CA GLU A 70 -20.57 13.46 12.68
C GLU A 70 -21.42 12.51 11.83
N ASP A 71 -21.67 12.85 10.57
CA ASP A 71 -22.39 11.98 9.62
C ASP A 71 -21.64 10.66 9.36
N ASN A 72 -20.33 10.72 9.14
CA ASN A 72 -19.52 9.52 8.94
C ASN A 72 -19.44 8.68 10.21
N PHE A 73 -19.34 9.31 11.38
CA PHE A 73 -19.42 8.63 12.66
C PHE A 73 -20.79 7.97 12.89
N ASN A 74 -21.87 8.67 12.54
CA ASN A 74 -23.23 8.16 12.65
C ASN A 74 -23.44 6.95 11.73
N TRP A 75 -22.92 6.99 10.51
CA TRP A 75 -22.90 5.82 9.63
C TRP A 75 -22.08 4.66 10.24
N TRP A 76 -20.85 4.93 10.67
CA TRP A 76 -19.95 3.90 11.20
C TRP A 76 -20.51 3.24 12.48
N LYS A 77 -21.07 4.02 13.41
CA LYS A 77 -21.63 3.48 14.66
C LYS A 77 -22.86 2.59 14.42
N HIS A 78 -23.55 2.73 13.29
CA HIS A 78 -24.67 1.85 12.95
C HIS A 78 -24.24 0.41 12.66
N LEU A 79 -22.97 0.18 12.33
CA LEU A 79 -22.44 -1.17 12.09
C LEU A 79 -22.56 -2.03 13.35
N GLN A 80 -21.97 -1.60 14.47
CA GLN A 80 -21.91 -2.41 15.70
C GLN A 80 -21.87 -1.57 17.01
N GLY A 81 -22.17 -0.27 16.96
CA GLY A 81 -21.98 0.67 18.08
C GLY A 81 -23.15 1.62 18.32
N ARG A 82 -24.40 1.16 18.17
CA ARG A 82 -25.59 2.01 18.38
C ARG A 82 -25.56 2.67 19.78
N GLY A 83 -25.96 3.94 19.83
CA GLY A 83 -26.02 4.74 21.07
C GLY A 83 -24.69 5.33 21.54
N GLN A 84 -23.59 5.11 20.83
CA GLN A 84 -22.29 5.69 21.18
C GLN A 84 -22.17 7.17 20.76
N LEU A 85 -21.35 7.92 21.51
CA LEU A 85 -21.08 9.35 21.31
C LEU A 85 -19.79 9.57 20.51
N LEU A 86 -19.76 10.61 19.67
CA LEU A 86 -18.58 10.99 18.89
C LEU A 86 -17.39 11.39 19.80
N SER A 87 -17.67 11.95 20.98
CA SER A 87 -16.63 12.25 21.98
C SER A 87 -15.87 11.01 22.44
N ALA A 88 -16.58 9.90 22.68
CA ALA A 88 -15.97 8.62 23.07
C ALA A 88 -15.11 8.01 21.95
N TYR A 89 -15.46 8.26 20.68
CA TYR A 89 -14.60 7.91 19.54
C TYR A 89 -13.30 8.72 19.56
N ARG A 90 -13.40 10.05 19.71
CA ARG A 90 -12.25 10.95 19.71
C ARG A 90 -11.26 10.60 20.83
N GLU A 91 -11.75 10.36 22.04
CA GLU A 91 -10.93 9.95 23.18
C GLU A 91 -10.14 8.66 22.90
N LYS A 92 -10.79 7.64 22.30
CA LYS A 92 -10.14 6.37 21.98
C LYS A 92 -9.11 6.50 20.87
N VAL A 93 -9.40 7.30 19.83
CA VAL A 93 -8.46 7.56 18.74
C VAL A 93 -7.23 8.34 19.25
N GLU A 94 -7.44 9.37 20.06
CA GLU A 94 -6.35 10.12 20.68
C GLU A 94 -5.44 9.21 21.51
N ARG A 95 -6.03 8.32 22.32
CA ARG A 95 -5.27 7.34 23.10
C ARG A 95 -4.44 6.38 22.23
N ILE A 96 -4.95 5.97 21.07
CA ILE A 96 -4.19 5.10 20.15
C ILE A 96 -2.95 5.82 19.63
N PHE A 97 -3.07 7.07 19.21
CA PHE A 97 -1.93 7.83 18.67
C PHE A 97 -0.91 8.27 19.71
N GLN A 98 -1.18 8.06 21.01
CA GLN A 98 -0.14 8.12 22.05
C GLN A 98 0.78 6.88 22.02
N LEU A 99 0.36 5.79 21.38
CA LEU A 99 1.08 4.50 21.35
C LEU A 99 1.64 4.14 19.97
N VAL A 100 1.11 4.71 18.89
CA VAL A 100 1.51 4.43 17.50
C VAL A 100 1.85 5.71 16.74
N PRO A 101 2.57 5.65 15.61
CA PRO A 101 2.88 6.83 14.80
C PRO A 101 1.63 7.63 14.41
N ALA A 102 1.73 8.96 14.39
CA ALA A 102 0.63 9.87 14.09
C ALA A 102 0.08 9.74 12.66
N THR A 103 0.88 9.22 11.74
CA THR A 103 0.52 8.96 10.34
C THR A 103 1.14 7.63 9.90
N ALA A 104 0.42 6.90 9.04
CA ALA A 104 0.99 5.76 8.35
C ALA A 104 1.87 6.26 7.19
N HIS A 105 3.06 5.70 7.03
CA HIS A 105 3.91 5.99 5.87
C HIS A 105 3.40 5.20 4.66
N VAL A 106 2.55 5.84 3.85
CA VAL A 106 2.12 5.30 2.56
C VAL A 106 2.91 5.98 1.47
N GLU A 107 3.89 5.27 0.93
CA GLU A 107 4.64 5.76 -0.21
C GLU A 107 3.77 5.77 -1.47
N ALA A 108 3.53 6.97 -2.02
CA ALA A 108 2.80 7.16 -3.27
C ALA A 108 3.45 6.44 -4.46
N SER A 109 2.68 6.19 -5.52
CA SER A 109 3.23 5.75 -6.81
C SER A 109 4.21 6.79 -7.35
N SER A 110 5.29 6.34 -8.00
CA SER A 110 6.33 7.21 -8.56
C SER A 110 6.86 6.60 -9.86
N PRO A 111 7.14 7.41 -10.90
CA PRO A 111 7.69 6.93 -12.17
C PRO A 111 8.99 6.13 -12.05
N ASP A 112 9.73 6.30 -10.95
CA ASP A 112 11.02 5.64 -10.71
C ASP A 112 10.90 4.35 -9.89
N ARG A 113 9.69 3.96 -9.48
CA ARG A 113 9.46 2.80 -8.61
C ARG A 113 8.35 1.90 -9.15
N CYS A 114 8.64 0.61 -9.18
CA CYS A 114 7.63 -0.43 -9.31
C CYS A 114 7.41 -1.10 -7.95
N ARG A 115 6.15 -1.22 -7.53
CA ARG A 115 5.75 -1.96 -6.33
C ARG A 115 4.72 -2.99 -6.72
N THR A 116 4.97 -4.22 -6.31
CA THR A 116 4.10 -5.36 -6.55
C THR A 116 3.51 -5.88 -5.24
N CYS A 117 2.25 -6.30 -5.27
CA CYS A 117 1.52 -6.72 -4.08
C CYS A 117 0.76 -8.02 -4.35
N ALA A 118 0.90 -9.01 -3.46
CA ALA A 118 -0.03 -10.13 -3.36
C ALA A 118 -1.07 -9.86 -2.28
N VAL A 119 -2.35 -9.87 -2.63
CA VAL A 119 -3.46 -9.84 -1.68
C VAL A 119 -4.02 -11.26 -1.57
N VAL A 120 -3.78 -11.92 -0.43
CA VAL A 120 -4.12 -13.33 -0.23
C VAL A 120 -5.35 -13.46 0.64
N GLY A 121 -6.46 -13.86 0.03
CA GLY A 121 -7.70 -14.22 0.73
C GLY A 121 -7.63 -15.62 1.36
N ASN A 122 -8.76 -16.09 1.89
CA ASN A 122 -8.84 -17.37 2.62
C ASN A 122 -9.70 -18.41 1.89
N SER A 123 -9.86 -18.28 0.58
CA SER A 123 -10.68 -19.21 -0.21
C SER A 123 -10.01 -20.57 -0.35
N GLY A 124 -10.80 -21.64 -0.30
CA GLY A 124 -10.32 -23.00 -0.54
C GLY A 124 -9.82 -23.24 -1.97
N ASN A 125 -10.05 -22.31 -2.92
CA ASN A 125 -9.50 -22.41 -4.27
C ASN A 125 -7.95 -22.33 -4.31
N LEU A 126 -7.31 -21.86 -3.24
CA LEU A 126 -5.85 -21.84 -3.12
C LEU A 126 -5.29 -23.24 -2.89
N MET A 127 -6.10 -24.19 -2.42
CA MET A 127 -5.67 -25.57 -2.17
C MET A 127 -5.11 -26.23 -3.44
N ASN A 128 -3.89 -26.79 -3.35
CA ASN A 128 -3.12 -27.38 -4.44
C ASN A 128 -2.83 -26.45 -5.62
N SER A 129 -3.01 -25.13 -5.47
CA SER A 129 -2.72 -24.14 -6.52
C SER A 129 -1.23 -23.97 -6.81
N ARG A 130 -0.37 -24.27 -5.82
CA ARG A 130 1.08 -24.05 -5.85
C ARG A 130 1.48 -22.59 -6.11
N TYR A 131 0.65 -21.61 -5.75
CA TYR A 131 0.96 -20.19 -5.92
C TYR A 131 1.99 -19.65 -4.94
N GLY A 132 2.42 -20.43 -3.93
CA GLY A 132 3.26 -19.94 -2.85
C GLY A 132 4.52 -19.19 -3.30
N PRO A 133 5.34 -19.74 -4.22
CA PRO A 133 6.51 -19.03 -4.73
C PRO A 133 6.18 -17.71 -5.44
N LEU A 134 5.06 -17.65 -6.18
CA LEU A 134 4.63 -16.44 -6.88
C LEU A 134 4.14 -15.37 -5.90
N ILE A 135 3.43 -15.79 -4.85
CA ILE A 135 2.99 -14.91 -3.77
C ILE A 135 4.20 -14.32 -3.04
N ASP A 136 5.15 -15.17 -2.66
CA ASP A 136 6.36 -14.76 -1.92
C ASP A 136 7.33 -13.93 -2.78
N PHE A 137 7.18 -13.91 -4.10
CA PHE A 137 7.97 -13.07 -5.00
C PHE A 137 7.59 -11.57 -4.94
N GLN A 138 6.38 -11.24 -4.48
CA GLN A 138 5.92 -9.84 -4.46
C GLN A 138 6.63 -9.01 -3.36
N ASP A 139 6.67 -7.68 -3.55
CA ASP A 139 7.25 -6.76 -2.55
C ASP A 139 6.45 -6.78 -1.24
N PHE A 140 5.11 -6.73 -1.36
CA PHE A 140 4.19 -6.81 -0.24
C PHE A 140 3.28 -8.04 -0.34
N VAL A 141 3.11 -8.74 0.78
CA VAL A 141 2.15 -9.85 0.91
C VAL A 141 1.16 -9.48 2.01
N ILE A 142 -0.06 -9.14 1.58
CA ILE A 142 -1.16 -8.69 2.43
C ILE A 142 -2.09 -9.86 2.67
N ARG A 143 -2.23 -10.26 3.94
CA ARG A 143 -3.14 -11.34 4.36
C ARG A 143 -4.25 -10.80 5.23
N ILE A 144 -5.35 -11.55 5.32
CA ILE A 144 -6.52 -11.14 6.11
C ILE A 144 -6.96 -12.22 7.10
N ASN A 145 -7.48 -11.79 8.25
CA ASN A 145 -8.18 -12.64 9.21
C ASN A 145 -7.29 -13.82 9.67
N ARG A 146 -7.89 -15.02 9.81
CA ARG A 146 -7.24 -16.26 10.28
C ARG A 146 -6.73 -17.18 9.16
N GLY A 147 -6.37 -16.64 8.00
CA GLY A 147 -5.76 -17.43 6.92
C GLY A 147 -4.55 -18.24 7.40
N GLN A 148 -4.58 -19.55 7.24
CA GLN A 148 -3.53 -20.47 7.68
C GLN A 148 -2.40 -20.54 6.66
N ILE A 149 -1.16 -20.44 7.14
CA ILE A 149 0.06 -20.62 6.33
C ILE A 149 0.66 -21.99 6.60
N LYS A 150 0.80 -22.36 7.88
CA LYS A 150 1.43 -23.61 8.29
C LYS A 150 0.72 -24.82 7.69
N GLY A 151 1.45 -25.62 6.92
CA GLY A 151 0.93 -26.79 6.21
C GLY A 151 0.35 -26.49 4.82
N TYR A 152 0.33 -25.22 4.39
CA TYR A 152 -0.20 -24.76 3.10
C TYR A 152 0.82 -23.90 2.33
N GLU A 153 2.07 -23.85 2.76
CA GLU A 153 3.11 -22.94 2.27
C GLU A 153 3.34 -23.04 0.76
N ALA A 154 3.24 -24.26 0.21
CA ALA A 154 3.36 -24.49 -1.23
C ALA A 154 2.29 -23.73 -2.03
N ASP A 155 1.10 -23.58 -1.46
CA ASP A 155 -0.06 -22.96 -2.10
C ASP A 155 -0.16 -21.47 -1.80
N VAL A 156 0.07 -21.08 -0.54
CA VAL A 156 -0.21 -19.71 -0.08
C VAL A 156 1.04 -18.89 0.25
N GLY A 157 2.23 -19.48 0.14
CA GLY A 157 3.50 -18.83 0.46
C GLY A 157 3.76 -18.78 1.96
N THR A 158 4.91 -18.24 2.33
CA THR A 158 5.41 -18.14 3.71
C THR A 158 5.49 -16.71 4.21
N ARG A 159 5.60 -15.73 3.30
CA ARG A 159 5.81 -14.33 3.67
C ARG A 159 4.49 -13.65 4.02
N THR A 160 4.54 -12.74 4.98
CA THR A 160 3.47 -11.79 5.28
C THR A 160 4.15 -10.46 5.60
N THR A 161 3.77 -9.38 4.93
CA THR A 161 4.25 -8.03 5.27
C THR A 161 3.19 -7.26 6.03
N HIS A 162 1.92 -7.44 5.67
CA HIS A 162 0.79 -6.81 6.34
C HIS A 162 -0.28 -7.84 6.64
N ARG A 163 -0.90 -7.73 7.82
CA ARG A 163 -2.05 -8.55 8.16
C ARG A 163 -3.22 -7.70 8.62
N VAL A 164 -4.28 -7.71 7.83
CA VAL A 164 -5.53 -7.01 8.13
C VAL A 164 -6.37 -7.87 9.07
N MET A 165 -6.75 -7.32 10.21
CA MET A 165 -7.54 -8.02 11.21
C MET A 165 -8.41 -7.08 12.05
N TYR A 166 -9.35 -7.68 12.75
CA TYR A 166 -10.19 -7.09 13.79
C TYR A 166 -10.23 -8.06 14.98
N PRO A 167 -10.58 -7.63 16.20
CA PRO A 167 -10.38 -8.43 17.41
C PRO A 167 -10.90 -9.87 17.33
N GLU A 168 -12.09 -10.07 16.75
CA GLU A 168 -12.72 -11.38 16.64
C GLU A 168 -12.03 -12.31 15.61
N SER A 169 -11.21 -11.76 14.71
CA SER A 169 -10.47 -12.50 13.68
C SER A 169 -8.95 -12.35 13.80
N ALA A 170 -8.47 -11.81 14.92
CA ALA A 170 -7.05 -11.62 15.17
C ALA A 170 -6.33 -12.96 15.34
N VAL A 171 -5.04 -12.94 15.01
CA VAL A 171 -4.08 -14.02 15.23
C VAL A 171 -2.80 -13.42 15.79
N ASP A 172 -1.96 -14.25 16.39
CA ASP A 172 -0.62 -13.83 16.76
C ASP A 172 0.19 -13.54 15.49
N ILE A 173 0.91 -12.42 15.52
CA ILE A 173 1.74 -11.94 14.42
C ILE A 173 3.20 -12.00 14.85
N ASP A 174 4.08 -12.32 13.90
CA ASP A 174 5.51 -12.21 14.12
C ASP A 174 5.95 -10.73 14.16
N ASN A 175 7.20 -10.49 14.56
CA ASN A 175 7.77 -9.15 14.70
C ASN A 175 8.12 -8.46 13.37
N THR A 176 7.95 -9.14 12.23
CA THR A 176 8.20 -8.58 10.89
C THR A 176 6.91 -8.20 10.16
N THR A 177 5.76 -8.66 10.66
CA THR A 177 4.44 -8.37 10.09
C THR A 177 3.86 -7.09 10.68
N ILE A 178 3.40 -6.18 9.82
CA ILE A 178 2.69 -4.96 10.22
C ILE A 178 1.20 -5.29 10.44
N PRO A 179 0.66 -5.11 11.66
CA PRO A 179 -0.77 -5.26 11.89
C PRO A 179 -1.56 -4.09 11.29
N VAL A 180 -2.60 -4.40 10.54
CA VAL A 180 -3.57 -3.42 10.04
C VAL A 180 -4.92 -3.67 10.71
N LEU A 181 -5.31 -2.78 11.64
CA LEU A 181 -6.58 -2.88 12.33
C LEU A 181 -7.73 -2.37 11.44
N PHE A 182 -8.80 -3.15 11.35
CA PHE A 182 -10.07 -2.71 10.78
C PHE A 182 -11.13 -2.57 11.90
N PRO A 183 -11.37 -1.36 12.45
CA PRO A 183 -12.27 -1.18 13.58
C PRO A 183 -13.74 -1.06 13.14
N PHE A 184 -14.61 -1.93 13.64
CA PHE A 184 -16.06 -1.92 13.40
C PHE A 184 -16.86 -1.31 14.56
N LYS A 185 -16.23 -1.14 15.73
CA LYS A 185 -16.84 -0.60 16.95
C LYS A 185 -15.79 -0.01 17.89
N LEU A 186 -16.25 0.81 18.85
CA LEU A 186 -15.35 1.47 19.81
C LEU A 186 -14.51 0.49 20.65
N LYS A 187 -15.04 -0.69 20.97
CA LYS A 187 -14.31 -1.73 21.71
C LYS A 187 -13.10 -2.27 20.96
N ASP A 188 -13.04 -2.13 19.64
CA ASP A 188 -11.90 -2.59 18.85
C ASP A 188 -10.67 -1.70 19.09
N PHE A 189 -10.88 -0.40 19.35
CA PHE A 189 -9.82 0.51 19.76
C PHE A 189 -9.27 0.17 21.16
N ASP A 190 -10.12 -0.25 22.09
CA ASP A 190 -9.69 -0.69 23.42
C ASP A 190 -8.86 -1.98 23.33
N TRP A 191 -9.30 -2.94 22.51
CA TRP A 191 -8.55 -4.16 22.25
C TRP A 191 -7.18 -3.85 21.63
N PHE A 192 -7.14 -2.97 20.64
CA PHE A 192 -5.89 -2.58 19.97
C PHE A 192 -4.92 -1.91 20.95
N THR A 193 -5.41 -0.93 21.73
CA THR A 193 -4.63 -0.27 22.79
C THR A 193 -4.02 -1.28 23.75
N LYS A 194 -4.79 -2.30 24.14
CA LYS A 194 -4.30 -3.38 25.00
C LYS A 194 -3.23 -4.21 24.30
N ALA A 195 -3.47 -4.64 23.07
CA ALA A 195 -2.54 -5.46 22.31
C ALA A 195 -1.18 -4.78 22.10
N VAL A 196 -1.16 -3.48 21.77
CA VAL A 196 0.08 -2.73 21.57
C VAL A 196 0.79 -2.35 22.88
N SER A 197 0.05 -2.15 23.97
CA SER A 197 0.64 -1.81 25.27
C SER A 197 1.23 -3.01 26.02
N THR A 198 0.75 -4.23 25.79
CA THR A 198 1.27 -5.43 26.46
C THR A 198 2.53 -6.03 25.83
N GLY A 199 3.01 -5.47 24.71
CA GLY A 199 4.15 -6.03 23.96
C GLY A 199 3.89 -7.44 23.39
N PRO A 200 4.85 -8.03 22.63
CA PRO A 200 4.66 -9.29 21.90
C PRO A 200 4.52 -10.57 22.75
N SER A 201 4.25 -10.47 24.05
CA SER A 201 4.22 -11.63 24.96
C SER A 201 3.26 -11.41 26.12
N GLY A 202 2.00 -11.14 25.78
CA GLY A 202 0.90 -10.94 26.71
C GLY A 202 -0.13 -12.08 26.76
N ARG A 203 0.28 -13.32 26.41
CA ARG A 203 -0.33 -14.60 26.80
C ARG A 203 0.60 -15.76 26.45
#